data_AF-A0A1X2GS68-F1
#
_entry.id   AF-A0A1X2GS68-F1
#
_cell.length_a   1.000
_cell.length_b   1.000
_cell.length_c   1.000
_cell.angle_alpha   90.00
_cell.angle_beta   90.00
_cell.angle_gamma   90.00
#
_symmetry.space_group_name_H-M   'P 1'
#
loop_
_entity.id
_entity.type
_entity.pdbx_description
1 polymer ?
#
loop_
_entity_poly.entity_id
_entity_poly.type
_entity_poly.pdbx_seq_one_letter_code
_entity_poly.pdbx_strand_id
1 'polypeptide(L)'
;MKRSLFSTVVNDLIRSAAGKEARNVDDDDLEEHIANMIARDARAKVQKYEKVGLNALTSKPASPSLKPNTRFLKHIVKATDNHNKSVIRAAEERAKTFQEERSRKRRRSSIDSTDGSGTESIDNRTVKRKPLARGRGKTSEGSAMDKYFATSYDPSKDTHESESEAKKHKKKRSKKKRRSAHKK
;
A
#
# COMPACT_ATOMS: atom_id res chain seq x y z
N MET A 1 -53.50 19.48 33.54
CA MET A 1 -52.65 19.80 32.36
C MET A 1 -53.49 19.58 31.11
N LYS A 2 -53.40 20.45 30.09
CA LYS A 2 -54.15 20.25 28.85
C LYS A 2 -53.47 19.13 28.05
N ARG A 3 -54.20 18.06 27.72
CA ARG A 3 -53.71 16.99 26.86
C ARG A 3 -53.50 17.54 25.44
N SER A 4 -52.41 17.12 24.80
CA SER A 4 -52.10 17.57 23.45
C SER A 4 -53.14 17.00 22.46
N LEU A 5 -53.50 17.76 21.43
CA LEU A 5 -54.37 17.24 20.36
C LEU A 5 -53.80 15.96 19.71
N PHE A 6 -52.47 15.86 19.65
CA PHE A 6 -51.78 14.68 19.14
C PHE A 6 -52.06 13.43 19.98
N SER A 7 -51.94 13.52 21.31
CA SER A 7 -52.17 12.38 22.21
C SER A 7 -53.61 11.89 22.16
N THR A 8 -54.58 12.81 22.01
CA THR A 8 -55.98 12.43 21.81
C THR A 8 -56.19 11.64 20.50
N VAL A 9 -55.65 12.12 19.38
CA VAL A 9 -55.76 11.43 18.07
C VAL A 9 -55.07 10.06 18.09
N VAL A 10 -53.92 9.95 18.77
CA VAL A 10 -53.19 8.70 18.91
C VAL A 10 -53.98 7.70 19.77
N ASN A 11 -54.53 8.13 20.91
CA ASN A 11 -55.33 7.26 21.78
C ASN A 11 -56.60 6.79 21.07
N ASP A 12 -57.28 7.66 20.30
CA ASP A 12 -58.43 7.28 19.47
C ASP A 12 -58.05 6.27 18.39
N LEU A 13 -56.91 6.45 17.73
CA LEU A 13 -56.40 5.52 16.72
C LEU A 13 -56.09 4.15 17.34
N ILE A 14 -55.42 4.12 18.51
CA ILE A 14 -55.07 2.88 19.20
C ILE A 14 -56.32 2.16 19.69
N ARG A 15 -57.27 2.90 20.26
CA ARG A 15 -58.58 2.39 20.70
C ARG A 15 -59.40 1.85 19.51
N SER A 16 -59.27 2.46 18.33
CA SER A 16 -59.87 1.94 17.10
C SER A 16 -59.20 0.65 16.60
N ALA A 17 -57.87 0.56 16.71
CA ALA A 17 -57.09 -0.59 16.27
C ALA A 17 -57.23 -1.81 17.20
N ALA A 18 -57.34 -1.57 18.52
CA ALA A 18 -57.53 -2.61 19.53
C ALA A 18 -59.00 -3.12 19.61
N GLY A 19 -59.94 -2.43 18.95
CA GLY A 19 -61.33 -2.86 18.84
C GLY A 19 -62.22 -2.43 20.01
N LYS A 20 -63.43 -2.99 20.07
CA LYS A 20 -64.51 -2.53 20.97
C LYS A 20 -64.13 -2.59 22.46
N GLU A 21 -63.31 -3.57 22.85
CA GLU A 21 -62.91 -3.79 24.25
C GLU A 21 -62.03 -2.66 24.80
N ALA A 22 -61.21 -2.04 23.95
CA ALA A 22 -60.33 -0.95 24.37
C ALA A 22 -61.09 0.36 24.64
N ARG A 23 -62.37 0.46 24.25
CA ARG A 23 -63.17 1.68 24.43
C ARG A 23 -63.52 2.00 25.88
N ASN A 24 -63.41 1.03 26.79
CA ASN A 24 -63.73 1.19 28.20
C ASN A 24 -62.50 1.44 29.10
N VAL A 25 -61.29 1.47 28.53
CA VAL A 25 -60.05 1.67 29.28
C VAL A 25 -59.82 3.16 29.48
N ASP A 26 -59.29 3.58 30.63
CA ASP A 26 -58.92 4.99 30.84
C ASP A 26 -57.68 5.35 30.00
N ASP A 27 -57.59 6.61 29.58
CA ASP A 27 -56.47 7.05 28.74
C ASP A 27 -55.12 6.94 29.46
N ASP A 28 -55.11 7.12 30.79
CA ASP A 28 -53.89 7.00 31.59
C ASP A 28 -53.35 5.56 31.60
N ASP A 29 -54.23 4.55 31.73
CA ASP A 29 -53.87 3.13 31.66
C ASP A 29 -53.39 2.74 30.26
N LEU A 30 -54.00 3.31 29.22
CA LEU A 30 -53.60 3.11 27.83
C LEU A 30 -52.20 3.67 27.59
N GLU A 31 -51.92 4.88 28.10
CA GLU A 31 -50.60 5.53 28.01
C GLU A 31 -49.53 4.73 28.77
N GLU A 32 -49.84 4.20 29.95
CA GLU A 32 -48.91 3.31 30.68
C GLU A 32 -48.60 2.03 29.89
N HIS A 33 -49.62 1.42 29.30
CA HIS A 33 -49.44 0.23 28.48
C HIS A 33 -48.55 0.50 27.25
N ILE A 34 -48.79 1.63 26.57
CA ILE A 34 -47.98 2.06 25.43
C ILE A 34 -46.54 2.34 25.86
N ALA A 35 -46.34 3.02 26.98
CA ALA A 35 -45.01 3.29 27.52
C ALA A 35 -44.25 1.98 27.79
N ASN A 36 -44.92 1.00 28.40
CA ASN A 36 -44.36 -0.33 28.66
C ASN A 36 -44.03 -1.09 27.37
N MET A 37 -44.89 -1.02 26.36
CA MET A 37 -44.64 -1.63 25.05
C MET A 37 -43.43 -1.00 24.35
N ILE A 38 -43.33 0.33 24.33
CA ILE A 38 -42.20 1.06 23.74
C ILE A 38 -40.90 0.74 24.49
N ALA A 39 -40.93 0.67 25.83
CA ALA A 39 -39.76 0.33 26.62
C ALA A 39 -39.24 -1.09 26.33
N ARG A 40 -40.13 -2.07 26.16
CA ARG A 40 -39.77 -3.44 25.76
C ARG A 40 -39.17 -3.48 24.36
N ASP A 41 -39.80 -2.80 23.40
CA ASP A 41 -39.31 -2.72 22.03
C ASP A 41 -37.96 -2.02 21.93
N ALA A 42 -37.76 -0.94 22.69
CA ALA A 42 -36.49 -0.24 22.77
C ALA A 42 -35.38 -1.17 23.30
N ARG A 43 -35.63 -1.90 24.39
CA ARG A 43 -34.68 -2.90 24.93
C ARG A 43 -34.34 -3.98 23.91
N ALA A 44 -35.35 -4.50 23.19
CA ALA A 44 -35.12 -5.50 22.15
C ALA A 44 -34.27 -4.97 20.98
N LYS A 45 -34.50 -3.72 20.56
CA LYS A 45 -33.69 -3.05 19.52
C LYS A 45 -32.26 -2.78 20.00
N VAL A 46 -32.07 -2.40 21.25
CA VAL A 46 -30.73 -2.23 21.86
C VAL A 46 -29.97 -3.56 21.86
N GLN A 47 -30.59 -4.65 22.32
CA GLN A 47 -29.96 -5.97 22.30
C GLN A 47 -29.59 -6.42 20.88
N LYS A 48 -30.44 -6.13 19.88
CA LYS A 48 -30.13 -6.41 18.47
C LYS A 48 -28.97 -5.55 17.97
N TYR A 49 -28.93 -4.27 18.36
CA TYR A 49 -27.84 -3.37 18.05
C TYR A 49 -26.51 -3.82 18.67
N GLU A 50 -26.51 -4.25 19.94
CA GLU A 50 -25.31 -4.78 20.60
C GLU A 50 -24.74 -6.01 19.87
N LYS A 51 -25.60 -6.87 19.31
CA LYS A 51 -25.19 -8.08 18.59
C LYS A 51 -24.73 -7.83 17.15
N VAL A 52 -25.41 -6.96 16.41
CA VAL A 52 -25.27 -6.83 14.94
C VAL A 52 -24.74 -5.45 14.51
N GLY A 53 -24.70 -4.48 15.43
CA GLY A 53 -24.34 -3.09 15.18
C GLY A 53 -25.42 -2.31 14.43
N LEU A 54 -25.03 -1.21 13.77
CA LEU A 54 -25.94 -0.32 13.03
C LEU A 54 -26.75 -1.05 11.94
N ASN A 55 -26.22 -2.16 11.41
CA ASN A 55 -26.90 -2.98 10.41
C ASN A 55 -28.21 -3.60 10.91
N ALA A 56 -28.38 -3.77 12.24
CA ALA A 56 -29.65 -4.26 12.81
C ALA A 56 -30.77 -3.22 12.81
N LEU A 57 -30.44 -1.93 12.73
CA LEU A 57 -31.40 -0.82 12.75
C LEU A 57 -31.84 -0.42 11.34
N THR A 58 -31.08 -0.81 10.31
CA THR A 58 -31.39 -0.52 8.92
C THR A 58 -32.18 -1.68 8.30
N SER A 59 -33.47 -1.47 8.02
CA SER A 59 -34.34 -2.47 7.36
C SER A 59 -33.97 -2.75 5.90
N LYS A 60 -33.09 -1.94 5.31
CA LYS A 60 -32.60 -2.15 3.95
C LYS A 60 -31.41 -3.11 4.05
N PRO A 61 -31.45 -4.33 3.49
CA PRO A 61 -30.20 -5.04 3.25
C PRO A 61 -29.34 -4.06 2.46
N ALA A 62 -28.10 -3.83 2.91
CA ALA A 62 -27.16 -3.01 2.17
C ALA A 62 -27.25 -3.47 0.72
N SER A 63 -27.80 -2.61 -0.14
CA SER A 63 -27.90 -2.89 -1.58
C SER A 63 -26.52 -3.39 -1.97
N PRO A 64 -26.39 -4.54 -2.66
CA PRO A 64 -25.10 -5.17 -2.87
C PRO A 64 -24.19 -4.11 -3.44
N SER A 65 -23.26 -3.61 -2.61
CA SER A 65 -22.46 -2.44 -2.95
C SER A 65 -21.89 -2.74 -4.31
N LEU A 66 -22.14 -1.88 -5.30
CA LEU A 66 -21.81 -2.11 -6.71
C LEU A 66 -20.46 -2.82 -6.76
N LYS A 67 -20.49 -4.12 -7.15
CA LYS A 67 -19.35 -5.01 -6.97
C LYS A 67 -18.12 -4.30 -7.54
N PRO A 68 -16.99 -4.24 -6.81
CA PRO A 68 -15.81 -3.56 -7.31
C PRO A 68 -15.43 -4.15 -8.68
N ASN A 69 -14.89 -3.30 -9.56
CA ASN A 69 -14.53 -3.69 -10.92
C ASN A 69 -13.30 -4.63 -10.92
N THR A 70 -13.52 -5.86 -10.46
CA THR A 70 -12.47 -6.87 -10.27
C THR A 70 -11.92 -7.37 -11.60
N ARG A 71 -12.71 -7.36 -12.68
CA ARG A 71 -12.23 -7.81 -14.00
C ARG A 71 -11.20 -6.85 -14.57
N PHE A 72 -11.46 -5.54 -14.47
CA PHE A 72 -10.53 -4.52 -14.93
C PHE A 72 -9.23 -4.53 -14.12
N LEU A 73 -9.33 -4.54 -12.78
CA LEU A 73 -8.14 -4.55 -11.92
C LEU A 73 -7.31 -5.83 -12.10
N LYS A 74 -7.95 -7.00 -12.21
CA LYS A 74 -7.24 -8.26 -12.52
C LYS A 74 -6.54 -8.18 -13.88
N HIS A 75 -7.15 -7.53 -14.88
CA HIS A 75 -6.53 -7.37 -16.19
C HIS A 75 -5.30 -6.47 -16.14
N ILE A 76 -5.37 -5.35 -15.41
CA ILE A 76 -4.21 -4.46 -15.22
C ILE A 76 -3.05 -5.22 -14.57
N VAL A 77 -3.30 -5.89 -13.44
CA VAL A 77 -2.27 -6.65 -12.72
C VAL A 77 -1.66 -7.74 -13.62
N LYS A 78 -2.50 -8.49 -14.34
CA LYS A 78 -2.01 -9.55 -15.24
C LYS A 78 -1.19 -8.99 -16.40
N ALA A 79 -1.61 -7.86 -16.97
CA ALA A 79 -0.89 -7.21 -18.07
C ALA A 79 0.49 -6.68 -17.61
N THR A 80 0.56 -6.06 -16.43
CA THR A 80 1.83 -5.60 -15.84
C THR A 80 2.74 -6.77 -15.52
N ASP A 81 2.21 -7.85 -14.93
CA ASP A 81 2.99 -9.03 -14.60
C ASP A 81 3.56 -9.71 -15.85
N ASN A 82 2.76 -9.80 -16.92
CA ASN A 82 3.21 -10.37 -18.19
C ASN A 82 4.32 -9.52 -18.84
N HIS A 83 4.17 -8.19 -18.81
CA HIS A 83 5.20 -7.28 -19.31
C HIS A 83 6.49 -7.39 -18.49
N ASN A 84 6.39 -7.41 -17.15
CA ASN A 84 7.56 -7.54 -16.29
C ASN A 84 8.29 -8.87 -16.54
N LYS A 85 7.55 -9.97 -16.68
CA LYS A 85 8.12 -11.28 -17.04
C LYS A 85 8.82 -11.25 -18.41
N SER A 86 8.24 -10.59 -19.41
CA SER A 86 8.85 -10.49 -20.74
C SER A 86 10.14 -9.65 -20.70
N VAL A 87 10.15 -8.55 -19.95
CA VAL A 87 11.34 -7.70 -19.76
C VAL A 87 12.45 -8.48 -19.06
N ILE A 88 12.13 -9.20 -17.98
CA ILE A 88 13.10 -10.04 -17.25
C ILE A 88 13.67 -11.12 -18.17
N ARG A 89 12.81 -11.85 -18.89
CA ARG A 89 13.23 -12.89 -19.83
C ARG A 89 14.13 -12.35 -20.94
N ALA A 90 13.77 -11.21 -21.53
CA ALA A 90 14.59 -10.57 -22.57
C ALA A 90 15.96 -10.13 -22.02
N ALA A 91 16.01 -9.66 -20.76
CA ALA A 91 17.27 -9.34 -20.10
C ALA A 91 18.13 -10.59 -19.84
N GLU A 92 17.53 -11.70 -19.41
CA GLU A 92 18.22 -12.98 -19.20
C GLU A 92 18.78 -13.57 -20.49
N GLU A 93 18.00 -13.55 -21.58
CA GLU A 93 18.44 -14.04 -22.90
C GLU A 93 19.63 -13.21 -23.43
N ARG A 94 19.59 -11.88 -23.27
CA ARG A 94 20.72 -10.99 -23.59
C ARG A 94 21.94 -11.26 -22.71
N ALA A 95 21.75 -11.54 -21.42
CA ALA A 95 22.85 -11.89 -20.53
C ALA A 95 23.49 -13.24 -20.90
N LYS A 96 22.68 -14.26 -21.23
CA LYS A 96 23.13 -15.58 -21.65
C LYS A 96 23.94 -15.52 -22.95
N THR A 97 23.41 -14.85 -23.97
CA THR A 97 24.12 -14.66 -25.26
C THR A 97 25.46 -13.95 -25.07
N PHE A 98 25.51 -12.89 -24.24
CA PHE A 98 26.76 -12.21 -23.92
C PHE A 98 27.77 -13.11 -23.18
N GLN A 99 27.31 -13.95 -22.24
CA GLN A 99 28.18 -14.91 -21.56
C GLN A 99 28.72 -15.98 -22.51
N GLU A 100 27.89 -16.50 -23.41
CA GLU A 100 28.29 -17.49 -24.40
C GLU A 100 29.28 -16.91 -25.42
N GLU A 101 29.05 -15.70 -25.91
CA GLU A 101 29.99 -15.02 -26.79
C GLU A 101 31.35 -14.82 -26.09
N ARG A 102 31.33 -14.42 -24.82
CA ARG A 102 32.54 -14.26 -24.01
C ARG A 102 33.26 -15.60 -23.79
N SER A 103 32.54 -16.69 -23.53
CA SER A 103 33.15 -18.01 -23.34
C SER A 103 33.74 -18.55 -24.64
N ARG A 104 33.04 -18.39 -25.78
CA ARG A 104 33.55 -18.74 -27.12
C ARG A 104 34.82 -17.96 -27.45
N LYS A 105 34.86 -16.65 -27.17
CA LYS A 105 36.05 -15.81 -27.37
C LYS A 105 37.24 -16.28 -26.51
N ARG A 106 37.01 -16.66 -25.26
CA ARG A 106 38.06 -17.22 -24.37
C ARG A 106 38.59 -18.57 -24.86
N ARG A 107 37.73 -19.45 -25.40
CA ARG A 107 38.15 -20.73 -25.97
C ARG A 107 38.99 -20.52 -27.24
N ARG A 108 38.61 -19.58 -28.10
CA ARG A 108 39.39 -19.20 -29.30
C ARG A 108 40.75 -18.58 -28.97
N SER A 109 40.86 -17.75 -27.92
CA SER A 109 42.16 -17.23 -27.51
C SER A 109 43.06 -18.28 -26.85
N SER A 110 42.49 -19.36 -26.30
CA SER A 110 43.26 -20.42 -25.62
C SER A 110 43.89 -21.43 -26.59
N ILE A 111 43.30 -21.66 -27.77
CA ILE A 111 43.87 -22.55 -28.81
C ILE A 111 44.99 -21.87 -29.60
N ASP A 112 44.96 -20.53 -29.68
CA ASP A 112 45.96 -19.68 -30.34
C ASP A 112 47.22 -19.46 -29.47
N SER A 113 47.18 -19.86 -28.18
CA SER A 113 48.29 -19.67 -27.23
C SER A 113 49.18 -20.92 -27.05
N THR A 114 48.95 -22.00 -27.82
CA THR A 114 49.75 -23.24 -27.77
C THR A 114 50.84 -23.34 -28.85
N ASP A 115 50.99 -22.33 -29.70
CA ASP A 115 52.08 -22.22 -30.68
C ASP A 115 52.73 -20.84 -30.57
N GLY A 116 53.73 -20.72 -29.69
CA GLY A 116 54.30 -19.42 -29.37
C GLY A 116 55.29 -19.46 -28.22
N SER A 117 56.37 -20.22 -28.38
CA SER A 117 57.62 -19.93 -27.70
C SER A 117 58.07 -18.51 -28.09
N GLY A 118 57.94 -17.56 -27.17
CA GLY A 118 58.29 -16.16 -27.46
C GLY A 118 58.26 -15.34 -26.19
N THR A 119 59.41 -15.30 -25.53
CA THR A 119 59.84 -14.25 -24.59
C THR A 119 59.35 -12.87 -25.01
N GLU A 120 58.89 -12.05 -24.06
CA GLU A 120 59.30 -10.65 -23.87
C GLU A 120 58.58 -10.05 -22.64
N SER A 121 59.40 -9.66 -21.68
CA SER A 121 59.05 -9.05 -20.40
C SER A 121 58.91 -7.55 -20.57
N ILE A 122 57.74 -6.94 -20.34
CA ILE A 122 57.65 -5.47 -20.17
C ILE A 122 56.65 -5.06 -19.06
N ASP A 123 57.26 -4.61 -17.97
CA ASP A 123 56.87 -3.58 -17.00
C ASP A 123 55.62 -3.67 -16.09
N ASN A 124 55.96 -4.02 -14.84
CA ASN A 124 55.30 -3.61 -13.62
C ASN A 124 55.21 -2.07 -13.47
N ARG A 125 54.02 -1.49 -13.69
CA ARG A 125 53.60 -0.26 -13.00
C ARG A 125 52.32 -0.50 -12.22
N THR A 126 52.50 -0.79 -10.93
CA THR A 126 51.48 -0.91 -9.89
C THR A 126 50.85 0.44 -9.55
N VAL A 127 50.08 1.02 -10.48
CA VAL A 127 49.14 2.08 -10.12
C VAL A 127 47.89 1.39 -9.59
N LYS A 128 47.72 1.33 -8.26
CA LYS A 128 46.47 0.91 -7.59
C LYS A 128 45.32 1.88 -7.94
N ARG A 129 44.85 1.85 -9.18
CA ARG A 129 43.60 2.51 -9.57
C ARG A 129 42.50 1.55 -9.20
N LYS A 130 41.86 1.77 -8.04
CA LYS A 130 40.56 1.16 -7.74
C LYS A 130 39.67 1.44 -8.96
N PRO A 131 39.14 0.43 -9.66
CA PRO A 131 38.25 0.68 -10.78
C PRO A 131 37.02 1.41 -10.22
N LEU A 132 36.87 2.69 -10.54
CA LEU A 132 35.61 3.38 -10.34
C LEU A 132 34.61 2.68 -11.25
N ALA A 133 33.83 1.78 -10.66
CA ALA A 133 32.72 1.09 -11.32
C ALA A 133 31.69 2.14 -11.74
N ARG A 134 31.86 2.68 -12.96
CA ARG A 134 30.92 3.59 -13.59
C ARG A 134 30.06 2.74 -14.52
N GLY A 135 28.99 2.20 -13.96
CA GLY A 135 27.99 1.41 -14.66
C GLY A 135 26.79 1.17 -13.76
N ARG A 136 25.58 1.35 -14.30
CA ARG A 136 24.33 0.94 -13.64
C ARG A 136 24.41 -0.58 -13.38
N GLY A 137 24.39 -1.01 -12.12
CA GLY A 137 24.11 -2.41 -11.78
C GLY A 137 25.22 -3.26 -11.16
N LYS A 138 26.39 -2.72 -10.77
CA LYS A 138 27.32 -3.45 -9.88
C LYS A 138 27.01 -3.07 -8.43
N THR A 139 26.23 -3.90 -7.74
CA THR A 139 26.06 -3.80 -6.28
C THR A 139 27.41 -4.16 -5.64
N SER A 140 28.14 -3.14 -5.18
CA SER A 140 29.05 -3.31 -4.05
C SER A 140 28.24 -3.92 -2.90
N GLU A 141 28.81 -4.84 -2.13
CA GLU A 141 28.17 -5.48 -0.96
C GLU A 141 27.27 -4.48 -0.21
N GLY A 142 25.96 -4.68 -0.32
CA GLY A 142 24.92 -3.75 0.14
C GLY A 142 24.72 -2.54 -0.79
N SER A 143 23.61 -2.53 -1.53
CA SER A 143 23.10 -1.28 -2.10
C SER A 143 22.86 -0.29 -0.96
N ALA A 144 23.14 1.00 -1.19
CA ALA A 144 22.77 2.04 -0.23
C ALA A 144 21.26 1.99 0.11
N MET A 145 20.45 1.41 -0.78
CA MET A 145 19.01 1.22 -0.59
C MET A 145 18.64 -0.05 0.18
N ASP A 146 19.52 -1.03 0.31
CA ASP A 146 19.19 -2.30 1.01
C ASP A 146 19.02 -2.08 2.52
N LYS A 147 19.51 -0.96 3.04
CA LYS A 147 19.32 -0.54 4.44
C LYS A 147 17.85 -0.33 4.80
N TYR A 148 17.05 0.11 3.84
CA TYR A 148 15.62 0.36 4.03
C TYR A 148 14.78 -0.92 4.04
N PHE A 149 15.37 -2.05 3.61
CA PHE A 149 14.71 -3.36 3.56
C PHE A 149 15.21 -4.31 4.65
N ALA A 150 16.13 -3.87 5.51
CA ALA A 150 16.60 -4.68 6.63
C ALA A 150 15.46 -4.91 7.64
N THR A 151 15.40 -6.09 8.25
CA THR A 151 14.38 -6.41 9.28
C THR A 151 14.51 -5.56 10.55
N SER A 152 15.69 -4.97 10.78
CA SER A 152 15.96 -4.01 11.84
C SER A 152 15.74 -2.55 11.43
N TYR A 153 15.21 -2.31 10.22
CA TYR A 153 14.93 -0.96 9.74
C TYR A 153 13.69 -0.39 10.43
N ASP A 154 13.78 0.86 10.87
CA ASP A 154 12.71 1.58 11.55
C ASP A 154 12.19 2.71 10.65
N PRO A 155 11.00 2.55 10.03
CA PRO A 155 10.44 3.53 9.10
C PRO A 155 10.14 4.89 9.72
N SER A 156 10.02 4.99 11.05
CA SER A 156 9.72 6.25 11.73
C SER A 156 10.87 7.27 11.64
N LYS A 157 12.08 6.84 11.27
CA LYS A 157 13.25 7.71 11.11
C LYS A 157 13.25 8.51 9.81
N ASP A 158 12.45 8.11 8.82
CA ASP A 158 12.36 8.79 7.53
C ASP A 158 11.43 10.01 7.53
N THR A 159 10.61 10.19 8.58
CA THR A 159 9.59 11.25 8.65
C THR A 159 10.04 12.51 9.39
N HIS A 160 11.29 12.55 9.87
CA HIS A 160 11.81 13.76 10.51
C HIS A 160 12.32 14.77 9.48
N GLU A 161 11.48 15.75 9.13
CA GLU A 161 11.92 17.06 8.62
C GLU A 161 12.70 17.80 9.71
N SER A 162 13.90 17.35 10.04
CA SER A 162 14.80 18.15 10.87
C SER A 162 15.53 19.16 9.96
N GLU A 163 15.33 20.45 10.23
CA GLU A 163 15.97 21.61 9.57
C GLU A 163 17.52 21.56 9.53
N SER A 164 18.12 20.54 10.13
CA SER A 164 19.56 20.34 10.27
C SER A 164 20.26 19.84 8.99
N GLU A 165 19.56 19.17 8.06
CA GLU A 165 20.18 18.61 6.84
C GLU A 165 20.39 19.64 5.71
N ALA A 166 19.62 20.73 5.70
CA ALA A 166 19.73 21.78 4.68
C ALA A 166 21.13 22.43 4.63
N LYS A 167 21.89 22.39 5.75
CA LYS A 167 23.23 22.99 5.84
C LYS A 167 24.33 22.15 5.16
N LYS A 168 24.17 20.82 5.01
CA LYS A 168 25.19 19.95 4.38
C LYS A 168 25.23 20.09 2.85
N HIS A 169 24.07 20.32 2.21
CA HIS A 169 24.01 20.44 0.74
C HIS A 169 24.63 21.74 0.20
N LYS A 170 24.61 22.85 0.96
CA LYS A 170 25.24 24.10 0.54
C LYS A 170 26.79 24.02 0.49
N LYS A 171 27.44 23.32 1.42
CA LYS A 171 28.91 23.19 1.43
C LYS A 171 29.45 22.46 0.19
N LYS A 172 28.76 21.44 -0.34
CA LYS A 172 29.21 20.71 -1.53
C LYS A 172 29.15 21.54 -2.83
N ARG A 173 28.20 22.47 -2.96
CA ARG A 173 28.12 23.35 -4.15
C ARG A 173 29.25 24.39 -4.18
N SER A 174 29.68 24.93 -3.02
CA SER A 174 30.77 25.92 -2.97
C SER A 174 32.12 25.36 -3.43
N LYS A 175 32.47 24.12 -3.06
CA LYS A 175 33.73 23.48 -3.48
C LYS A 175 33.78 23.20 -4.98
N LYS A 176 32.64 22.95 -5.63
CA LYS A 176 32.58 22.71 -7.08
C LYS A 176 32.85 23.99 -7.89
N LYS A 177 32.34 25.15 -7.45
CA LYS A 177 32.61 26.46 -8.09
C LYS A 177 34.08 26.90 -8.01
N ARG A 178 34.78 26.59 -6.92
CA ARG A 178 36.21 26.96 -6.78
C ARG A 178 37.14 26.16 -7.69
N ARG A 179 36.78 24.92 -8.05
CA ARG A 179 37.62 24.08 -8.93
C ARG A 179 37.51 24.42 -10.42
N SER A 180 36.41 25.05 -10.85
CA SER A 180 36.24 25.48 -12.25
C SER A 180 36.90 26.83 -12.57
N ALA A 181 37.23 27.63 -11.55
CA ALA A 181 37.87 28.93 -11.73
C ALA A 181 39.41 28.85 -11.88
N HIS A 182 40.03 27.73 -11.50
CA HIS A 182 41.49 27.54 -11.55
C HIS A 182 41.95 26.80 -12.81
N LYS A 183 41.10 26.73 -13.84
CA LYS A 183 41.38 26.04 -15.10
C LYS A 183 41.10 26.96 -16.30
N LYS A 184 41.63 28.17 -16.21
CA LYS A 184 41.84 29.09 -17.33
C LYS A 184 43.29 29.50 -17.31
#